data_AF-A0A7C1LS58-F1
#
_entry.id   AF-A0A7C1LS58-F1
#
_cell.length_a   1.000
_cell.length_b   1.000
_cell.length_c   1.000
_cell.angle_alpha   90.00
_cell.angle_beta   90.00
_cell.angle_gamma   90.00
#
_symmetry.space_group_name_H-M   'P 1'
#
loop_
_entity.id
_entity.type
_entity.pdbx_description
1 polymer ?
#
loop_
_entity_poly.entity_id
_entity_poly.type
_entity_poly.pdbx_seq_one_letter_code
_entity_poly.pdbx_strand_id
1 'polypeptide(L)'
;MNDSKEYLPIKVILPTSHDFKRPNIGGSTKDFTRFYDESRKTLLADLKHVKMYFEKIFTSSNLPSVARVTLREEAFAKSHKPESIFKDKTCPVFGTENFGELLITIMPNSLQNLIQTISTNDAFSVKNDVSKVLSIKPYTKEDALGKWTTNNLQRYLIENNLSSFKLRVFNHCDKNLDEKLHTAFLALFQKEKLQKPKMLFYSDKLNIFCINVSKSENMIDQLSSF
;
A
#
# COMPACT_ATOMS: atom_id res chain seq x y z
N MET A 1 3.68 55.38 9.47
CA MET A 1 2.59 54.49 9.93
C MET A 1 1.58 54.38 8.80
N ASN A 2 1.51 53.23 8.11
CA ASN A 2 0.34 52.85 7.32
C ASN A 2 0.48 51.37 6.92
N ASP A 3 0.16 50.48 7.87
CA ASP A 3 -0.10 49.07 7.57
C ASP A 3 -1.59 48.93 7.25
N SER A 4 -1.97 49.16 5.99
CA SER A 4 -3.29 48.75 5.50
C SER A 4 -3.26 47.26 5.22
N LYS A 5 -3.42 46.45 6.28
CA LYS A 5 -3.73 45.02 6.14
C LYS A 5 -5.11 44.89 5.50
N GLU A 6 -5.15 44.61 4.21
CA GLU A 6 -6.34 44.14 3.50
C GLU A 6 -6.74 42.78 4.11
N TYR A 7 -7.71 42.80 5.02
CA TYR A 7 -8.35 41.58 5.49
C TYR A 7 -9.25 41.08 4.37
N LEU A 8 -8.82 40.02 3.67
CA LEU A 8 -9.70 39.28 2.78
C LEU A 8 -10.92 38.80 3.58
N PRO A 9 -12.16 39.05 3.12
CA PRO A 9 -13.34 38.68 3.89
C PRO A 9 -13.45 37.15 3.99
N ILE A 10 -13.22 36.61 5.19
CA ILE A 10 -13.53 35.22 5.51
C ILE A 10 -15.05 35.13 5.70
N LYS A 11 -15.74 34.51 4.74
CA LYS A 11 -17.15 34.18 4.88
C LYS A 11 -17.29 32.89 5.69
N VAL A 12 -17.60 33.02 6.97
CA VAL A 12 -17.92 31.89 7.84
C VAL A 12 -19.39 31.51 7.63
N ILE A 13 -19.64 30.28 7.18
CA ILE A 13 -21.00 29.72 7.09
C ILE A 13 -21.18 28.80 8.28
N LEU A 14 -22.05 29.17 9.21
CA LEU A 14 -22.39 28.34 10.35
C LEU A 14 -23.46 27.33 9.93
N PRO A 15 -23.25 26.02 10.15
CA PRO A 15 -24.26 25.02 9.84
C PRO A 15 -25.46 25.19 10.78
N THR A 16 -26.65 25.11 10.19
CA THR A 16 -27.94 25.11 10.88
C THR A 16 -28.43 23.68 11.07
N SER A 17 -29.40 23.47 11.96
CA SER A 17 -30.03 22.16 12.17
C SER A 17 -30.69 21.59 10.90
N HIS A 18 -31.04 22.44 9.93
CA HIS A 18 -31.69 22.05 8.67
C HIS A 18 -30.69 21.65 7.57
N ASP A 19 -29.40 21.97 7.75
CA ASP A 19 -28.34 21.55 6.82
C ASP A 19 -28.03 20.05 6.93
N PHE A 20 -28.38 19.45 8.07
CA PHE A 20 -28.19 18.02 8.31
C PHE A 20 -29.42 17.23 7.86
N LYS A 21 -29.42 16.78 6.60
CA LYS A 21 -30.36 15.74 6.14
C LYS A 21 -29.71 14.38 6.26
N ARG A 22 -30.36 13.44 6.94
CA ARG A 22 -29.96 12.03 6.86
C ARG A 22 -30.20 11.56 5.42
N PRO A 23 -29.19 11.03 4.73
CA PRO A 23 -29.42 10.42 3.43
C PRO A 23 -30.38 9.25 3.60
N ASN A 24 -31.19 8.97 2.57
CA ASN A 24 -31.97 7.73 2.54
C ASN A 24 -30.99 6.56 2.55
N ILE A 25 -30.94 5.83 3.67
CA ILE A 25 -30.10 4.65 3.84
C ILE A 25 -30.84 3.50 3.16
N GLY A 26 -30.70 3.39 1.84
CA GLY A 26 -31.35 2.37 1.03
C GLY A 26 -30.58 2.16 -0.25
N GLY A 27 -29.91 1.02 -0.35
CA GLY A 27 -29.22 0.58 -1.55
C GLY A 27 -28.87 -0.89 -1.41
N SER A 28 -29.38 -1.74 -2.30
CA SER A 28 -28.95 -3.13 -2.38
C SER A 28 -27.49 -3.20 -2.79
N THR A 29 -26.73 -4.15 -2.23
CA THR A 29 -25.36 -4.41 -2.66
C THR A 29 -25.35 -4.66 -4.17
N LYS A 30 -24.58 -3.87 -4.92
CA LYS A 30 -24.40 -4.09 -6.35
C LYS A 30 -23.77 -5.47 -6.57
N ASP A 31 -24.39 -6.24 -7.46
CA ASP A 31 -23.98 -7.59 -7.80
C ASP A 31 -22.96 -7.58 -8.96
N PHE A 32 -21.79 -8.15 -8.69
CA PHE A 32 -20.68 -8.33 -9.61
C PHE A 32 -20.43 -9.81 -9.95
N THR A 33 -21.20 -10.74 -9.36
CA THR A 33 -20.96 -12.19 -9.42
C THR A 33 -20.90 -12.77 -10.82
N ARG A 34 -21.40 -12.04 -11.84
CA ARG A 34 -21.23 -12.36 -13.27
C ARG A 34 -19.77 -12.64 -13.70
N PHE A 35 -18.79 -12.08 -12.98
CA PHE A 35 -17.35 -12.29 -13.27
C PHE A 35 -16.68 -13.32 -12.36
N TYR A 36 -17.43 -14.05 -11.54
CA TYR A 36 -16.87 -14.85 -10.44
C TYR A 36 -15.91 -15.93 -10.92
N ASP A 37 -16.30 -16.78 -11.87
CA ASP A 37 -15.49 -17.94 -12.26
C ASP A 37 -14.15 -17.53 -12.90
N GLU A 38 -14.18 -16.54 -13.79
CA GLU A 38 -12.98 -15.96 -14.41
C GLU A 38 -12.09 -15.31 -13.34
N SER A 39 -12.67 -14.43 -12.51
CA SER A 39 -11.91 -13.70 -11.50
C SER A 39 -11.30 -14.68 -10.49
N ARG A 40 -12.05 -15.67 -10.01
CA ARG A 40 -11.55 -16.69 -9.09
C ARG A 40 -10.34 -17.44 -9.66
N LYS A 41 -10.40 -17.87 -10.92
CA LYS A 41 -9.29 -18.57 -11.57
C LYS A 41 -8.04 -17.68 -11.64
N THR A 42 -8.20 -16.42 -12.07
CA THR A 42 -7.12 -15.44 -12.17
C THR A 42 -6.53 -15.13 -10.80
N LEU A 43 -7.36 -14.81 -9.80
CA LEU A 43 -6.91 -14.51 -8.44
C LEU A 43 -6.13 -15.67 -7.82
N LEU A 44 -6.57 -16.92 -8.00
CA LEU A 44 -5.85 -18.07 -7.46
C LEU A 44 -4.49 -18.27 -8.13
N ALA A 45 -4.35 -17.95 -9.42
CA ALA A 45 -3.06 -17.96 -10.11
C ALA A 45 -2.16 -16.83 -9.62
N ASP A 46 -2.71 -15.62 -9.49
CA ASP A 46 -2.02 -14.44 -8.98
C ASP A 46 -1.50 -14.66 -7.55
N LEU A 47 -2.32 -15.21 -6.66
CA LEU A 47 -1.93 -15.49 -5.28
C LEU A 47 -0.83 -16.56 -5.18
N LYS A 48 -0.81 -17.54 -6.09
CA LYS A 48 0.30 -18.50 -6.18
C LYS A 48 1.59 -17.79 -6.62
N HIS A 49 1.51 -16.92 -7.62
CA HIS A 49 2.65 -16.13 -8.06
C HIS A 49 3.18 -15.20 -6.94
N VAL A 50 2.29 -14.51 -6.22
CA VAL A 50 2.64 -13.69 -5.05
C VAL A 50 3.32 -14.53 -3.97
N LYS A 51 2.80 -15.73 -3.69
CA LYS A 51 3.41 -16.66 -2.72
C LYS A 51 4.83 -17.04 -3.12
N MET A 52 5.04 -17.42 -4.38
CA MET A 52 6.36 -17.78 -4.91
C MET A 52 7.34 -16.61 -4.86
N TYR A 53 6.88 -15.40 -5.24
CA TYR A 53 7.71 -14.20 -5.24
C TYR A 53 8.29 -13.89 -3.85
N PHE A 54 7.46 -13.99 -2.80
CA PHE A 54 7.86 -13.66 -1.43
C PHE A 54 8.41 -14.85 -0.62
N GLU A 55 8.48 -16.06 -1.18
CA GLU A 55 8.90 -17.27 -0.46
C GLU A 55 10.26 -17.13 0.23
N LYS A 56 11.24 -16.52 -0.45
CA LYS A 56 12.56 -16.24 0.12
C LYS A 56 12.51 -15.28 1.30
N ILE A 57 11.67 -14.25 1.24
CA ILE A 57 11.52 -13.25 2.31
C ILE A 57 10.85 -13.90 3.53
N PHE A 58 9.80 -14.69 3.30
CA PHE A 58 9.10 -15.43 4.34
C PHE A 58 10.00 -16.41 5.07
N THR A 59 10.87 -17.12 4.35
CA THR A 59 11.78 -18.11 4.93
C THR A 59 12.93 -17.46 5.72
N SER A 60 13.44 -16.31 5.25
CA SER A 60 14.62 -15.67 5.83
C SER A 60 14.34 -14.72 6.98
N SER A 61 13.23 -13.97 6.92
CA SER A 61 13.01 -12.82 7.80
C SER A 61 11.58 -12.67 8.30
N ASN A 62 10.62 -13.37 7.69
CA ASN A 62 9.19 -13.33 8.05
C ASN A 62 8.66 -11.89 8.19
N LEU A 63 9.13 -10.99 7.32
CA LEU A 63 8.72 -9.59 7.28
C LEU A 63 7.39 -9.43 6.54
N PRO A 64 6.57 -8.44 6.94
CA PRO A 64 5.40 -8.07 6.18
C PRO A 64 5.84 -7.60 4.79
N SER A 65 5.16 -8.12 3.77
CA SER A 65 5.35 -7.73 2.38
C SER A 65 4.10 -7.07 1.83
N VAL A 66 4.19 -6.43 0.67
CA VAL A 66 3.07 -5.70 0.07
C VAL A 66 2.70 -6.32 -1.27
N ALA A 67 1.40 -6.44 -1.52
CA ALA A 67 0.87 -6.70 -2.84
C ALA A 67 -0.10 -5.59 -3.25
N ARG A 68 -0.15 -5.32 -4.55
CA ARG A 68 -1.09 -4.42 -5.18
C ARG A 68 -2.27 -5.21 -5.72
N VAL A 69 -3.47 -4.74 -5.40
CA VAL A 69 -4.75 -5.27 -5.89
C VAL A 69 -5.32 -4.25 -6.86
N THR A 70 -5.52 -4.63 -8.10
CA THR A 70 -6.21 -3.80 -9.09
C THR A 70 -7.68 -4.20 -9.12
N LEU A 71 -8.57 -3.25 -8.92
CA LEU A 71 -10.02 -3.45 -9.01
C LEU A 71 -10.48 -3.32 -10.46
N ARG A 72 -11.64 -3.90 -10.78
CA ARG A 72 -12.36 -3.63 -12.04
C ARG A 72 -12.95 -2.22 -12.00
N GLU A 73 -13.05 -1.58 -13.16
CA GLU A 73 -13.56 -0.20 -13.28
C GLU A 73 -14.97 -0.06 -12.71
N GLU A 74 -15.82 -1.07 -12.88
CA GLU A 74 -17.20 -1.06 -12.36
C GLU A 74 -17.26 -1.09 -10.82
N ALA A 75 -16.14 -1.40 -10.17
CA ALA A 75 -15.98 -1.55 -8.72
C ALA A 75 -15.12 -0.44 -8.08
N PHE A 76 -14.82 0.66 -8.78
CA PHE A 76 -14.02 1.77 -8.23
C PHE A 76 -14.71 2.57 -7.12
N ALA A 77 -16.03 2.46 -6.97
CA ALA A 77 -16.75 3.18 -5.93
C ALA A 77 -16.29 2.75 -4.52
N LYS A 78 -16.20 3.71 -3.58
CA LYS A 78 -15.78 3.45 -2.20
C LYS A 78 -16.63 2.38 -1.50
N SER A 79 -17.92 2.33 -1.78
CA SER A 79 -18.87 1.34 -1.24
C SER A 79 -18.68 -0.07 -1.81
N HIS A 80 -17.86 -0.24 -2.84
CA HIS A 80 -17.61 -1.53 -3.48
C HIS A 80 -16.33 -2.20 -2.99
N LYS A 81 -15.58 -1.61 -2.04
CA LYS A 81 -14.33 -2.21 -1.55
C LYS A 81 -14.53 -3.68 -1.12
N PRO A 82 -13.62 -4.60 -1.53
CA PRO A 82 -13.76 -6.03 -1.28
C PRO A 82 -13.42 -6.45 0.17
N GLU A 83 -14.19 -5.96 1.13
CA GLU A 83 -13.95 -6.13 2.58
C GLU A 83 -14.22 -7.57 3.08
N SER A 84 -14.98 -8.39 2.35
CA SER A 84 -15.28 -9.76 2.77
C SER A 84 -14.10 -10.73 2.57
N ILE A 85 -13.17 -10.40 1.66
CA ILE A 85 -11.97 -11.21 1.36
C ILE A 85 -10.67 -10.60 1.90
N PHE A 86 -10.59 -9.29 2.11
CA PHE A 86 -9.41 -8.61 2.68
C PHE A 86 -9.64 -8.17 4.13
N LYS A 87 -9.69 -9.16 5.02
CA LYS A 87 -9.84 -9.02 6.48
C LYS A 87 -8.51 -9.19 7.21
N ASP A 88 -8.49 -8.85 8.49
CA ASP A 88 -7.33 -8.97 9.39
C ASP A 88 -6.71 -10.38 9.42
N LYS A 89 -7.52 -11.44 9.34
CA LYS A 89 -7.03 -12.84 9.32
C LYS A 89 -6.53 -13.30 7.95
N THR A 90 -6.85 -12.55 6.91
CA THR A 90 -6.38 -12.71 5.53
C THR A 90 -5.41 -11.58 5.26
N CYS A 91 -5.38 -11.00 4.05
CA CYS A 91 -4.51 -9.89 3.70
C CYS A 91 -5.28 -8.56 3.83
N PRO A 92 -5.21 -7.85 4.97
CA PRO A 92 -5.95 -6.60 5.14
C PRO A 92 -5.44 -5.50 4.20
N VAL A 93 -6.35 -4.64 3.75
CA VAL A 93 -6.02 -3.42 3.01
C VAL A 93 -5.52 -2.37 3.99
N PHE A 94 -4.31 -1.84 3.77
CA PHE A 94 -3.74 -0.78 4.62
C PHE A 94 -3.58 0.55 3.87
N GLY A 95 -3.70 0.55 2.53
CA GLY A 95 -3.50 1.75 1.74
C GLY A 95 -4.00 1.64 0.31
N THR A 96 -3.77 2.70 -0.46
CA THR A 96 -4.07 2.81 -1.89
C THR A 96 -2.93 3.56 -2.57
N GLU A 97 -2.64 3.23 -3.82
CA GLU A 97 -1.59 3.90 -4.60
C GLU A 97 -2.22 4.77 -5.70
N ASN A 98 -2.83 4.14 -6.71
CA ASN A 98 -3.60 4.83 -7.74
C ASN A 98 -5.11 4.59 -7.60
N PHE A 99 -5.88 5.31 -8.43
CA PHE A 99 -7.33 5.12 -8.50
C PHE A 99 -7.66 3.69 -8.95
N GLY A 100 -8.47 2.98 -8.17
CA GLY A 100 -8.78 1.57 -8.42
C GLY A 100 -7.74 0.58 -7.88
N GLU A 101 -6.69 1.05 -7.20
CA GLU A 101 -5.64 0.19 -6.67
C GLU A 101 -5.60 0.21 -5.14
N LEU A 102 -5.57 -0.97 -4.54
CA LEU A 102 -5.45 -1.17 -3.10
C LEU A 102 -4.10 -1.82 -2.79
N LEU A 103 -3.52 -1.46 -1.64
CA LEU A 103 -2.34 -2.11 -1.10
C LEU A 103 -2.75 -3.01 0.07
N ILE A 104 -2.35 -4.28 0.01
CA ILE A 104 -2.66 -5.28 1.02
C ILE A 104 -1.40 -5.79 1.70
N THR A 105 -1.52 -6.09 2.99
CA THR A 105 -0.45 -6.72 3.78
C THR A 105 -0.37 -8.20 3.45
N ILE A 106 0.83 -8.67 3.14
CA ILE A 106 1.12 -10.08 2.86
C ILE A 106 2.02 -10.66 3.95
N MET A 107 1.51 -11.69 4.59
CA MET A 107 2.23 -12.63 5.46
C MET A 107 1.94 -14.06 4.99
N PRO A 108 2.78 -15.06 5.35
CA PRO A 108 2.56 -16.45 4.93
C PRO A 108 1.17 -16.98 5.31
N ASN A 109 0.78 -16.79 6.57
CA ASN A 109 -0.48 -17.30 7.11
C ASN A 109 -1.69 -16.56 6.51
N SER A 110 -1.60 -15.23 6.37
CA SER A 110 -2.68 -14.43 5.78
C SER A 110 -2.94 -14.80 4.33
N LEU A 111 -1.86 -15.04 3.57
CA LEU A 111 -1.95 -15.40 2.16
C LEU A 111 -2.57 -16.78 1.98
N GLN A 112 -2.20 -17.75 2.83
CA GLN A 112 -2.83 -19.07 2.84
C GLN A 112 -4.32 -18.98 3.21
N ASN A 113 -4.68 -18.17 4.20
CA ASN A 113 -6.08 -17.95 4.59
C ASN A 113 -6.89 -17.30 3.46
N LEU A 114 -6.29 -16.37 2.71
CA LEU A 114 -6.94 -15.74 1.55
C LEU A 114 -7.17 -16.75 0.43
N ILE A 115 -6.16 -17.56 0.09
CA ILE A 115 -6.28 -18.64 -0.91
C ILE A 115 -7.38 -19.61 -0.50
N GLN A 116 -7.42 -20.02 0.77
CA GLN A 116 -8.45 -20.91 1.31
C GLN A 116 -9.85 -20.28 1.18
N THR A 117 -9.98 -19.01 1.60
CA THR A 117 -11.25 -18.27 1.55
C THR A 117 -11.80 -18.22 0.12
N ILE A 118 -10.97 -17.87 -0.87
CA ILE A 118 -11.38 -17.80 -2.27
C ILE A 118 -11.65 -19.19 -2.86
N SER A 119 -10.96 -20.21 -2.38
CA SER A 119 -11.10 -21.58 -2.89
C SER A 119 -12.37 -22.27 -2.38
N THR A 120 -12.77 -22.07 -1.13
CA THR A 120 -13.82 -22.88 -0.51
C THR A 120 -15.06 -22.13 -0.07
N ASN A 121 -15.04 -20.79 -0.03
CA ASN A 121 -16.18 -20.03 0.48
C ASN A 121 -17.11 -19.59 -0.65
N ASP A 122 -18.30 -20.18 -0.68
CA ASP A 122 -19.33 -19.90 -1.68
C ASP A 122 -20.35 -18.82 -1.27
N ALA A 123 -20.12 -18.12 -0.16
CA ALA A 123 -21.01 -17.05 0.28
C ALA A 123 -21.10 -15.94 -0.78
N PHE A 124 -22.31 -15.40 -0.98
CA PHE A 124 -22.58 -14.33 -1.96
C PHE A 124 -21.62 -13.15 -1.80
N SER A 125 -21.35 -12.70 -0.56
CA SER A 125 -20.42 -11.60 -0.31
C SER A 125 -19.01 -11.87 -0.82
N VAL A 126 -18.51 -13.11 -0.63
CA VAL A 126 -17.18 -13.51 -1.09
C VAL A 126 -17.15 -13.60 -2.60
N LYS A 127 -18.16 -14.22 -3.23
CA LYS A 127 -18.26 -14.28 -4.70
C LYS A 127 -18.27 -12.87 -5.29
N ASN A 128 -19.09 -12.00 -4.73
CA ASN A 128 -19.23 -10.62 -5.15
C ASN A 128 -17.90 -9.87 -5.05
N ASP A 129 -17.15 -10.02 -3.95
CA ASP A 129 -15.87 -9.34 -3.76
C ASP A 129 -14.75 -9.89 -4.63
N VAL A 130 -14.69 -11.21 -4.82
CA VAL A 130 -13.76 -11.84 -5.77
C VAL A 130 -13.97 -11.30 -7.18
N SER A 131 -15.23 -11.12 -7.59
CA SER A 131 -15.57 -10.59 -8.91
C SER A 131 -15.15 -9.12 -9.13
N LYS A 132 -14.91 -8.36 -8.07
CA LYS A 132 -14.49 -6.95 -8.16
C LYS A 132 -12.98 -6.79 -8.40
N VAL A 133 -12.22 -7.83 -8.08
CA VAL A 133 -10.75 -7.82 -8.22
C VAL A 133 -10.39 -8.27 -9.63
N LEU A 134 -9.58 -7.44 -10.30
CA LEU A 134 -9.06 -7.74 -11.63
C LEU A 134 -7.76 -8.55 -11.54
N SER A 135 -6.83 -8.13 -10.68
CA SER A 135 -5.56 -8.84 -10.47
C SER A 135 -4.92 -8.53 -9.12
N ILE A 136 -4.01 -9.40 -8.69
CA ILE A 136 -3.16 -9.22 -7.51
C ILE A 136 -1.70 -9.44 -7.92
N LYS A 137 -0.84 -8.46 -7.68
CA LYS A 137 0.58 -8.53 -8.04
C LYS A 137 1.48 -8.19 -6.85
N PRO A 138 2.67 -8.79 -6.73
CA PRO A 138 3.66 -8.32 -5.76
C PRO A 138 3.95 -6.84 -5.97
N TYR A 139 4.13 -6.09 -4.90
CA TYR A 139 4.69 -4.75 -4.97
C TYR A 139 6.20 -4.87 -5.11
N THR A 140 6.77 -4.34 -6.19
CA THR A 140 8.19 -4.50 -6.51
C THR A 140 8.97 -3.19 -6.39
N LYS A 141 10.30 -3.27 -6.56
CA LYS A 141 11.15 -2.09 -6.59
C LYS A 141 10.82 -1.14 -7.74
N GLU A 142 10.34 -1.68 -8.86
CA GLU A 142 9.87 -0.87 -9.99
C GLU A 142 8.65 -0.04 -9.59
N ASP A 143 7.75 -0.59 -8.77
CA ASP A 143 6.64 0.17 -8.20
C ASP A 143 7.14 1.25 -7.23
N ALA A 144 8.12 0.93 -6.37
CA ALA A 144 8.72 1.90 -5.45
C ALA A 144 9.42 3.08 -6.15
N LEU A 145 10.11 2.82 -7.26
CA LEU A 145 10.85 3.83 -8.02
C LEU A 145 9.96 4.57 -9.04
N GLY A 146 8.84 3.98 -9.45
CA GLY A 146 7.89 4.54 -10.40
C GLY A 146 8.53 4.77 -11.78
N LYS A 147 8.69 6.03 -12.17
CA LYS A 147 9.34 6.39 -13.44
C LYS A 147 10.86 6.33 -13.38
N TRP A 148 11.42 6.21 -12.18
CA TRP A 148 12.84 6.09 -11.97
C TRP A 148 13.28 4.62 -12.04
N THR A 149 14.55 4.43 -12.36
CA THR A 149 15.30 3.18 -12.21
C THR A 149 16.42 3.44 -11.21
N THR A 150 17.00 2.39 -10.66
CA THR A 150 18.15 2.52 -9.75
C THR A 150 19.28 3.33 -10.41
N ASN A 151 19.58 3.03 -11.67
CA ASN A 151 20.63 3.68 -12.46
C ASN A 151 20.34 5.17 -12.73
N ASN A 152 19.11 5.52 -13.12
CA ASN A 152 18.80 6.92 -13.45
C ASN A 152 18.68 7.79 -12.19
N LEU A 153 18.19 7.22 -11.07
CA LEU A 153 18.14 7.90 -9.79
C LEU A 153 19.57 8.19 -9.31
N GLN A 154 20.45 7.20 -9.40
CA GLN A 154 21.85 7.40 -9.03
C GLN A 154 22.55 8.45 -9.89
N ARG A 155 22.39 8.37 -11.22
CA ARG A 155 22.95 9.35 -12.14
C ARG A 155 22.45 10.76 -11.79
N TYR A 156 21.15 10.91 -11.55
CA TYR A 156 20.56 12.18 -11.15
C TYR A 156 21.15 12.72 -9.83
N LEU A 157 21.35 11.85 -8.83
CA LEU A 157 21.97 12.25 -7.56
C LEU A 157 23.40 12.75 -7.77
N ILE A 158 24.19 12.08 -8.61
CA ILE A 158 25.57 12.48 -8.92
C ILE A 158 25.61 13.80 -9.70
N GLU A 159 24.84 13.90 -10.79
CA GLU A 159 24.83 15.08 -11.67
C GLU A 159 24.37 16.36 -10.96
N ASN A 160 23.43 16.22 -10.01
CA ASN A 160 22.90 17.35 -9.24
C ASN A 160 23.63 17.55 -7.90
N ASN A 161 24.72 16.82 -7.65
CA ASN A 161 25.49 16.86 -6.41
C ASN A 161 24.62 16.69 -5.14
N LEU A 162 23.61 15.81 -5.22
CA LEU A 162 22.69 15.51 -4.13
C LEU A 162 23.27 14.36 -3.30
N SER A 163 23.47 14.64 -2.01
CA SER A 163 24.00 13.67 -1.06
C SER A 163 22.92 12.86 -0.33
N SER A 164 21.64 13.10 -0.61
CA SER A 164 20.54 12.43 0.08
C SER A 164 19.29 12.28 -0.77
N PHE A 165 18.46 11.31 -0.41
CA PHE A 165 17.11 11.14 -0.95
C PHE A 165 16.12 10.72 0.14
N LYS A 166 14.83 10.77 -0.17
CA LYS A 166 13.77 10.35 0.75
C LYS A 166 13.30 8.95 0.38
N LEU A 167 13.13 8.11 1.40
CA LEU A 167 12.54 6.79 1.29
C LEU A 167 11.30 6.73 2.18
N ARG A 168 10.22 6.12 1.66
CA ARG A 168 9.01 5.86 2.42
C ARG A 168 8.95 4.37 2.75
N VAL A 169 8.95 4.04 4.04
CA VAL A 169 8.65 2.69 4.52
C VAL A 169 7.14 2.56 4.68
N PHE A 170 6.57 1.38 4.39
CA PHE A 170 5.15 1.17 4.57
C PHE A 170 4.72 1.22 6.05
N ASN A 171 3.45 1.54 6.26
CA ASN A 171 2.76 1.46 7.55
C ASN A 171 1.54 0.54 7.32
N HIS A 172 1.59 -0.66 7.88
CA HIS A 172 0.60 -1.71 7.70
C HIS A 172 -0.63 -1.54 8.61
N CYS A 173 -0.70 -0.42 9.36
CA CYS A 173 -1.72 -0.15 10.37
C CYS A 173 -1.77 -1.22 11.48
N ASP A 174 -0.66 -1.94 11.69
CA ASP A 174 -0.48 -2.95 12.72
C ASP A 174 0.86 -2.69 13.42
N LYS A 175 0.79 -2.32 14.70
CA LYS A 175 1.98 -1.93 15.49
C LYS A 175 3.05 -3.02 15.51
N ASN A 176 2.66 -4.30 15.61
CA ASN A 176 3.62 -5.39 15.69
C ASN A 176 4.34 -5.61 14.35
N LEU A 177 3.60 -5.50 13.24
CA LEU A 177 4.19 -5.60 11.89
C LEU A 177 5.10 -4.40 11.60
N ASP A 178 4.64 -3.20 11.94
CA ASP A 178 5.38 -1.96 11.71
C ASP A 178 6.66 -1.89 12.55
N GLU A 179 6.62 -2.34 13.81
CA GLU A 179 7.82 -2.45 14.66
C GLU A 179 8.84 -3.43 14.07
N LYS A 180 8.40 -4.61 13.63
CA LYS A 180 9.28 -5.61 12.98
C LYS A 180 9.91 -5.05 11.71
N LEU A 181 9.11 -4.40 10.87
CA LEU A 181 9.58 -3.77 9.63
C LEU A 181 10.60 -2.68 9.94
N HIS A 182 10.32 -1.82 10.92
CA HIS A 182 11.23 -0.76 11.34
C HIS A 182 12.55 -1.30 11.91
N THR A 183 12.51 -2.35 12.74
CA THR A 183 13.72 -2.99 13.26
C THR A 183 14.56 -3.58 12.13
N ALA A 184 13.94 -4.27 11.17
CA ALA A 184 14.65 -4.84 10.02
C ALA A 184 15.24 -3.74 9.12
N PHE A 185 14.51 -2.64 8.93
CA PHE A 185 14.99 -1.48 8.18
C PHE A 185 16.26 -0.91 8.81
N LEU A 186 16.26 -0.65 10.12
CA LEU A 186 17.44 -0.14 10.81
C LEU A 186 18.61 -1.14 10.84
N ALA A 187 18.32 -2.45 10.90
CA ALA A 187 19.34 -3.48 10.83
C ALA A 187 20.07 -3.49 9.47
N LEU A 188 19.37 -3.17 8.37
CA LEU A 188 19.96 -3.04 7.03
C LEU A 188 21.05 -1.95 7.00
N PHE A 189 20.81 -0.80 7.63
CA PHE A 189 21.83 0.27 7.72
C PHE A 189 23.04 -0.14 8.54
N GLN A 190 22.84 -0.91 9.62
CA GLN A 190 23.95 -1.41 10.43
C GLN A 190 24.79 -2.42 9.66
N LYS A 191 24.14 -3.33 8.93
CA LYS A 191 24.81 -4.35 8.11
C LYS A 191 25.66 -3.74 7.00
N GLU A 192 25.12 -2.76 6.29
CA GLU A 192 25.79 -2.08 5.17
C GLU A 192 26.75 -0.96 5.64
N LYS A 193 26.93 -0.78 6.96
CA LYS A 193 27.77 0.26 7.58
C LYS A 193 27.42 1.68 7.10
N LEU A 194 26.14 1.91 6.84
CA LEU A 194 25.61 3.18 6.38
C LEU A 194 25.30 4.11 7.56
N GLN A 195 25.29 5.41 7.30
CA GLN A 195 24.81 6.38 8.29
C GLN A 195 23.34 6.11 8.60
N LYS A 196 22.98 6.13 9.89
CA LYS A 196 21.59 5.94 10.31
C LYS A 196 20.67 6.94 9.59
N PRO A 197 19.52 6.48 9.08
CA PRO A 197 18.59 7.35 8.38
C PRO A 197 17.94 8.35 9.36
N LYS A 198 17.66 9.56 8.88
CA LYS A 198 16.96 10.58 9.66
C LYS A 198 15.46 10.50 9.37
N MET A 199 14.65 10.16 10.37
CA MET A 199 13.19 10.20 10.22
C MET A 199 12.71 11.64 10.00
N LEU A 200 11.80 11.82 9.04
CA LEU A 200 11.11 13.07 8.75
C LEU A 200 9.67 12.94 9.22
N PHE A 201 9.30 13.72 10.24
CA PHE A 201 7.95 13.70 10.77
C PHE A 201 7.01 14.55 9.90
N TYR A 202 6.05 13.88 9.26
CA TYR A 202 4.94 14.52 8.55
C TYR A 202 3.59 14.19 9.19
N SER A 203 3.42 12.93 9.62
CA SER A 203 2.26 12.46 10.38
C SER A 203 2.57 11.09 11.00
N ASP A 204 1.78 10.67 11.98
CA ASP A 204 1.92 9.36 12.64
C ASP A 204 1.76 8.15 11.70
N LYS A 205 1.19 8.36 10.51
CA LYS A 205 0.95 7.30 9.51
C LYS A 205 1.96 7.30 8.36
N LEU A 206 2.92 8.22 8.36
CA LEU A 206 3.90 8.37 7.28
C LEU A 206 5.32 8.14 7.79
N ASN A 207 5.87 6.99 7.44
CA ASN A 207 7.24 6.62 7.79
C ASN A 207 8.19 7.07 6.66
N ILE A 208 8.60 8.34 6.68
CA ILE A 208 9.51 8.92 5.68
C ILE A 208 10.90 9.12 6.30
N PHE A 209 11.92 8.65 5.62
CA PHE A 209 13.31 8.74 6.05
C PHE A 209 14.14 9.50 5.03
N CYS A 210 14.98 10.42 5.50
CA CYS A 210 16.06 10.99 4.72
C CYS A 210 17.29 10.09 4.84
N ILE A 211 17.79 9.63 3.70
CA ILE A 211 18.92 8.72 3.59
C ILE A 211 20.07 9.46 2.94
N ASN A 212 21.22 9.47 3.62
CA ASN A 212 22.45 9.99 3.04
C ASN A 212 23.11 8.92 2.18
N VAL A 213 23.47 9.29 0.95
CA VAL A 213 24.03 8.40 -0.04
C VAL A 213 25.55 8.38 0.11
N SER A 214 26.10 7.23 0.49
CA SER A 214 27.48 6.88 0.11
C SER A 214 27.46 6.38 -1.34
N LYS A 215 28.50 6.67 -2.13
CA LYS A 215 28.57 6.47 -3.60
C LYS A 215 28.45 5.00 -4.12
N SER A 216 27.91 4.06 -3.34
CA SER A 216 27.77 2.65 -3.75
C SER A 216 26.47 2.40 -4.53
N GLU A 217 26.60 1.92 -5.78
CA GLU A 217 25.47 1.56 -6.68
C GLU A 217 24.49 0.56 -6.04
N ASN A 218 25.00 -0.39 -5.25
CA ASN A 218 24.22 -1.51 -4.69
C ASN A 218 23.20 -1.07 -3.61
N MET A 219 23.38 0.11 -3.02
CA MET A 219 22.55 0.57 -1.89
C MET A 219 21.12 0.92 -2.34
N ILE A 220 20.96 1.61 -3.47
CA ILE A 220 19.64 2.03 -3.95
C ILE A 220 18.80 0.82 -4.32
N ASP A 221 19.39 -0.20 -4.94
CA ASP A 221 18.68 -1.43 -5.31
C ASP A 221 18.14 -2.17 -4.07
N GLN A 222 18.97 -2.34 -3.05
CA GLN A 222 18.56 -2.94 -1.77
C GLN A 222 17.46 -2.14 -1.07
N LEU A 223 17.59 -0.82 -1.01
CA LEU A 223 16.62 0.05 -0.36
C LEU A 223 15.29 0.13 -1.11
N SER A 224 15.31 0.08 -2.44
CA SER A 224 14.09 0.05 -3.26
C SER A 224 13.33 -1.27 -3.16
N SER A 225 14.01 -2.34 -2.71
CA SER A 225 13.41 -3.66 -2.52
C SER A 225 12.86 -3.87 -1.11
N PHE A 226 12.95 -2.86 -0.24
CA PHE A 226 12.50 -2.87 1.16
C PHE A 226 11.15 -2.17 1.31
#